data_AF-A0A966A866-F1
#
_entry.id   AF-A0A966A866-F1
#
_cell.length_a   1.000
_cell.length_b   1.000
_cell.length_c   1.000
_cell.angle_alpha   90.00
_cell.angle_beta   90.00
_cell.angle_gamma   90.00
#
_symmetry.space_group_name_H-M   'P 1'
#
loop_
_entity.id
_entity.type
_entity.pdbx_description
1 polymer ?
#
loop_
_entity_poly.entity_id
_entity_poly.type
_entity_poly.pdbx_seq_one_letter_code
_entity_poly.pdbx_strand_id
1 'polypeptide(L)'
;MMLFTDVIRAKRDGNELSDEQIQFLVDGLADQSIPAEQISSLAMAIFLNSMSFDEAAKLTSAMAFSGTVLDWSGEGLDGPIVDKHSTGGIGDKVSFMLAPIAAACGCYVPMISGRGLGHTGGTTDKAESIPGYNTAPGFEKFKEVVRIAGCAIIGQTADLAPADRRFYAIRDVTSTVESVPLITASILSKKTAAGTEYMVMDVKTGSGAFMETLERAREMAETIIATAARTDMKVHALITDMNQVLGTTAGNALEIAEVVEYLRNDHREARLDSVTLNLCAEMLIVSGLETDRDKALTRCDEAVTSGRAAEIFSVMCAELGGPSDFIDKADLYLAKAPVVRPVYSSGILTKIDVRAVGNAIIELGGGRRAVGEPLDLSVGLSQVAPIGTLLDAEKPLALIHAASEDDAAQAEQSLLAACETGPNAPPEAPTIIEILTGNR
;
A
#
# COMPACT_ATOMS: atom_id res chain seq x y z
N MET A 1 29.10 -15.52 -25.49
CA MET A 1 28.86 -15.52 -24.03
C MET A 1 28.86 -14.07 -23.59
N MET A 2 27.72 -13.54 -23.15
CA MET A 2 27.60 -12.15 -22.73
C MET A 2 28.09 -12.03 -21.28
N LEU A 3 28.93 -11.04 -20.97
CA LEU A 3 29.31 -10.75 -19.59
C LEU A 3 28.31 -9.76 -19.01
N PHE A 4 27.86 -9.99 -17.77
CA PHE A 4 26.90 -9.08 -17.13
C PHE A 4 27.49 -7.67 -16.92
N THR A 5 28.80 -7.55 -16.81
CA THR A 5 29.50 -6.25 -16.80
C THR A 5 29.29 -5.44 -18.09
N ASP A 6 29.03 -6.08 -19.24
CA ASP A 6 28.70 -5.38 -20.48
C ASP A 6 27.26 -4.82 -20.44
N VAL A 7 26.33 -5.49 -19.76
CA VAL A 7 24.97 -4.99 -19.48
C VAL A 7 25.04 -3.73 -18.61
N ILE A 8 25.80 -3.80 -17.51
CA ILE A 8 26.05 -2.64 -16.64
C ILE A 8 26.67 -1.49 -17.45
N ARG A 9 27.70 -1.77 -18.26
CA ARG A 9 28.36 -0.75 -19.10
C ARG A 9 27.36 -0.08 -20.04
N ALA A 10 26.53 -0.86 -20.74
CA ALA A 10 25.55 -0.34 -21.68
C ALA A 10 24.62 0.69 -21.01
N LYS A 11 24.01 0.32 -19.87
CA LYS A 11 23.09 1.20 -19.15
C LYS A 11 23.80 2.39 -18.49
N ARG A 12 25.00 2.18 -17.92
CA ARG A 12 25.83 3.27 -17.35
C ARG A 12 26.15 4.33 -18.41
N ASP A 13 26.40 3.90 -19.64
CA ASP A 13 26.72 4.78 -20.77
C ASP A 13 25.47 5.34 -21.47
N GLY A 14 24.28 5.19 -20.85
CA GLY A 14 23.02 5.79 -21.31
C GLY A 14 22.28 5.01 -22.40
N ASN A 15 22.68 3.78 -22.71
CA ASN A 15 22.03 2.97 -23.73
C ASN A 15 20.82 2.21 -23.17
N GLU A 16 19.87 1.89 -24.06
CA GLU A 16 18.80 0.95 -23.76
C GLU A 16 19.32 -0.49 -23.70
N LEU A 17 18.76 -1.28 -22.79
CA LEU A 17 19.00 -2.70 -22.66
C LEU A 17 18.13 -3.48 -23.66
N SER A 18 18.74 -4.46 -24.32
CA SER A 18 18.00 -5.39 -25.19
C SER A 18 17.22 -6.42 -24.36
N ASP A 19 16.27 -7.10 -25.02
CA ASP A 19 15.45 -8.16 -24.42
C ASP A 19 16.34 -9.26 -23.84
N GLU A 20 17.42 -9.64 -24.54
CA GLU A 20 18.37 -10.64 -24.07
C GLU A 20 19.14 -10.18 -22.83
N GLN A 21 19.45 -8.88 -22.73
CA GLN A 21 20.13 -8.31 -21.56
C GLN A 21 19.20 -8.25 -20.34
N ILE A 22 17.93 -7.90 -20.56
CA ILE A 22 16.90 -7.89 -19.51
C ILE A 22 16.63 -9.32 -19.03
N GLN A 23 16.48 -10.28 -19.95
CA GLN A 23 16.28 -11.68 -19.58
C GLN A 23 17.49 -12.22 -18.79
N PHE A 24 18.72 -11.89 -19.20
CA PHE A 24 19.91 -12.28 -18.46
C PHE A 24 19.94 -11.71 -17.04
N LEU A 25 19.53 -10.45 -16.85
CA LEU A 25 19.35 -9.87 -15.50
C LEU A 25 18.32 -10.67 -14.68
N VAL A 26 17.16 -10.94 -15.25
CA VAL A 26 16.05 -11.59 -14.52
C VAL A 26 16.35 -13.03 -14.17
N ASP A 27 16.92 -13.81 -15.11
CA ASP A 27 17.37 -15.18 -14.85
C ASP A 27 18.41 -15.19 -13.73
N GLY A 28 19.40 -14.29 -13.82
CA GLY A 28 20.45 -14.17 -12.82
C GLY A 28 20.00 -13.63 -11.46
N LEU A 29 18.89 -12.89 -11.43
CA LEU A 29 18.17 -12.51 -10.21
C LEU A 29 17.51 -13.75 -9.59
N ALA A 30 16.75 -14.52 -10.37
CA ALA A 30 15.98 -15.67 -9.91
C ALA A 30 16.86 -16.85 -9.46
N ASP A 31 17.90 -17.20 -10.23
CA ASP A 31 18.77 -18.36 -9.98
C ASP A 31 20.00 -18.05 -9.09
N GLN A 32 20.17 -16.78 -8.73
CA GLN A 32 21.28 -16.27 -7.93
C GLN A 32 22.67 -16.33 -8.58
N SER A 33 22.77 -16.53 -9.89
CA SER A 33 24.05 -16.60 -10.62
C SER A 33 24.76 -15.26 -10.76
N ILE A 34 24.05 -14.13 -10.69
CA ILE A 34 24.64 -12.78 -10.71
C ILE A 34 24.89 -12.31 -9.27
N PRO A 35 26.12 -11.89 -8.90
CA PRO A 35 26.42 -11.33 -7.58
C PRO A 35 25.64 -10.04 -7.28
N ALA A 36 25.31 -9.82 -6.00
CA ALA A 36 24.50 -8.66 -5.58
C ALA A 36 25.17 -7.32 -5.89
N GLU A 37 26.51 -7.27 -5.89
CA GLU A 37 27.32 -6.08 -6.21
C GLU A 37 27.17 -5.66 -7.68
N GLN A 38 26.94 -6.63 -8.56
CA GLN A 38 26.70 -6.35 -9.98
C GLN A 38 25.27 -5.86 -10.20
N ILE A 39 24.29 -6.48 -9.54
CA ILE A 39 22.89 -6.05 -9.58
C ILE A 39 22.75 -4.64 -9.01
N SER A 40 23.39 -4.32 -7.88
CA SER A 40 23.36 -2.98 -7.29
C SER A 40 24.01 -1.93 -8.20
N SER A 41 25.09 -2.28 -8.88
CA SER A 41 25.73 -1.42 -9.89
C SER A 41 24.79 -1.11 -11.06
N LEU A 42 24.07 -2.12 -11.57
CA LEU A 42 23.05 -1.90 -12.59
C LEU A 42 21.86 -1.07 -12.05
N ALA A 43 21.40 -1.33 -10.82
CA ALA A 43 20.32 -0.58 -10.19
C ALA A 43 20.67 0.91 -10.10
N MET A 44 21.92 1.22 -9.71
CA MET A 44 22.42 2.60 -9.67
C MET A 44 22.56 3.21 -11.07
N ALA A 45 23.01 2.43 -12.06
CA ALA A 45 23.05 2.90 -13.44
C ALA A 45 21.64 3.24 -13.98
N ILE A 46 20.63 2.44 -13.64
CA ILE A 46 19.21 2.70 -13.95
C ILE A 46 18.69 3.90 -13.17
N PHE A 47 19.06 4.04 -11.89
CA PHE A 47 18.67 5.21 -11.09
C PHE A 47 19.17 6.52 -11.72
N LEU A 48 20.40 6.53 -12.24
CA LEU A 48 21.01 7.73 -12.82
C LEU A 48 20.62 8.00 -14.28
N ASN A 49 20.39 6.95 -15.08
CA ASN A 49 20.11 7.09 -16.53
C ASN A 49 18.67 6.76 -16.93
N SER A 50 17.83 6.34 -15.98
CA SER A 50 16.46 5.86 -16.21
C SER A 50 16.35 4.65 -17.16
N MET A 51 15.12 4.29 -17.50
CA MET A 51 14.76 3.33 -18.55
C MET A 51 13.65 3.95 -19.39
N SER A 52 13.60 3.63 -20.67
CA SER A 52 12.41 3.94 -21.47
C SER A 52 11.21 3.10 -21.03
N PHE A 53 9.99 3.50 -21.41
CA PHE A 53 8.79 2.74 -21.09
C PHE A 53 8.82 1.31 -21.66
N ASP A 54 9.43 1.14 -22.83
CA ASP A 54 9.57 -0.18 -23.47
C ASP A 54 10.54 -1.06 -22.69
N GLU A 55 11.69 -0.52 -22.27
CA GLU A 55 12.63 -1.22 -21.38
C GLU A 55 11.98 -1.60 -20.05
N ALA A 56 11.24 -0.66 -19.41
CA ALA A 56 10.57 -0.91 -18.14
C ALA A 56 9.47 -1.98 -18.28
N ALA A 57 8.72 -1.98 -19.39
CA ALA A 57 7.71 -3.00 -19.68
C ALA A 57 8.33 -4.39 -19.89
N LYS A 58 9.46 -4.46 -20.59
CA LYS A 58 10.21 -5.73 -20.76
C LYS A 58 10.72 -6.26 -19.43
N LEU A 59 11.30 -5.41 -18.59
CA LEU A 59 11.73 -5.79 -17.24
C LEU A 59 10.55 -6.26 -16.39
N THR A 60 9.42 -5.54 -16.45
CA THR A 60 8.17 -5.90 -15.78
C THR A 60 7.71 -7.31 -16.17
N SER A 61 7.60 -7.56 -17.47
CA SER A 61 7.14 -8.84 -18.02
C SER A 61 8.08 -9.97 -17.61
N ALA A 62 9.40 -9.80 -17.85
CA ALA A 62 10.38 -10.82 -17.49
C ALA A 62 10.36 -11.14 -15.98
N MET A 63 10.26 -10.14 -15.10
CA MET A 63 10.15 -10.39 -13.66
C MET A 63 8.84 -11.09 -13.28
N ALA A 64 7.72 -10.77 -13.93
CA ALA A 64 6.44 -11.42 -13.65
C ALA A 64 6.51 -12.93 -13.95
N PHE A 65 7.12 -13.31 -15.06
CA PHE A 65 7.28 -14.71 -15.50
C PHE A 65 8.49 -15.43 -14.87
N SER A 66 9.19 -14.80 -13.92
CA SER A 66 10.32 -15.44 -13.22
C SER A 66 9.90 -16.53 -12.21
N GLY A 67 8.60 -16.68 -11.95
CA GLY A 67 8.03 -17.65 -11.02
C GLY A 67 6.62 -18.07 -11.39
N THR A 68 5.79 -18.33 -10.38
CA THR A 68 4.38 -18.70 -10.55
C THR A 68 3.57 -17.49 -11.01
N VAL A 69 2.74 -17.70 -12.03
CA VAL A 69 1.71 -16.76 -12.47
C VAL A 69 0.35 -17.38 -12.18
N LEU A 70 -0.48 -16.65 -11.43
CA LEU A 70 -1.84 -17.08 -11.12
C LEU A 70 -2.76 -16.91 -12.33
N ASP A 71 -3.57 -17.92 -12.56
CA ASP A 71 -4.62 -17.93 -13.58
C ASP A 71 -5.99 -18.13 -12.91
N TRP A 72 -6.90 -17.20 -13.22
CA TRP A 72 -8.25 -17.12 -12.68
C TRP A 72 -9.32 -17.61 -13.67
N SER A 73 -8.95 -17.87 -14.93
CA SER A 73 -9.90 -18.22 -16.01
C SER A 73 -10.67 -19.53 -15.74
N GLY A 74 -10.08 -20.44 -14.97
CA GLY A 74 -10.68 -21.73 -14.58
C GLY A 74 -11.48 -21.71 -13.27
N GLU A 75 -11.52 -20.59 -12.54
CA GLU A 75 -12.10 -20.51 -11.19
C GLU A 75 -13.61 -20.24 -11.17
N GLY A 76 -14.24 -20.07 -12.34
CA GLY A 76 -15.68 -19.85 -12.46
C GLY A 76 -16.15 -18.48 -11.94
N LEU A 77 -15.27 -17.48 -11.99
CA LEU A 77 -15.57 -16.11 -11.56
C LEU A 77 -16.37 -15.37 -12.64
N ASP A 78 -17.40 -14.64 -12.22
CA ASP A 78 -18.35 -13.93 -13.08
C ASP A 78 -18.14 -12.41 -13.12
N GLY A 79 -16.98 -11.96 -12.66
CA GLY A 79 -16.61 -10.55 -12.54
C GLY A 79 -15.11 -10.35 -12.83
N PRO A 80 -14.69 -9.09 -13.03
CA PRO A 80 -13.32 -8.75 -13.38
C PRO A 80 -12.35 -8.99 -12.21
N ILE A 81 -11.11 -9.36 -12.53
CA ILE A 81 -10.02 -9.43 -11.55
C ILE A 81 -9.39 -8.05 -11.41
N VAL A 82 -9.65 -7.39 -10.29
CA VAL A 82 -9.22 -6.01 -10.03
C VAL A 82 -8.39 -5.94 -8.75
N ASP A 83 -7.34 -5.12 -8.74
CA ASP A 83 -6.53 -4.90 -7.55
C ASP A 83 -6.18 -3.42 -7.35
N LYS A 84 -5.77 -3.05 -6.13
CA LYS A 84 -5.21 -1.75 -5.81
C LYS A 84 -3.77 -1.89 -5.34
N HIS A 85 -2.92 -0.97 -5.76
CA HIS A 85 -1.60 -0.79 -5.15
C HIS A 85 -1.45 0.65 -4.65
N SER A 86 -0.71 0.84 -3.56
CA SER A 86 -0.38 2.15 -3.01
C SER A 86 1.13 2.29 -2.95
N THR A 87 1.66 3.49 -3.20
CA THR A 87 3.07 3.75 -2.91
C THR A 87 3.40 3.66 -1.42
N GLY A 88 2.39 3.67 -0.54
CA GLY A 88 2.56 3.60 0.91
C GLY A 88 2.41 4.97 1.59
N GLY A 89 1.92 4.95 2.83
CA GLY A 89 1.67 6.13 3.66
C GLY A 89 1.39 5.75 5.12
N ILE A 90 1.08 6.73 5.95
CA ILE A 90 0.78 6.54 7.38
C ILE A 90 -0.74 6.61 7.59
N GLY A 91 -1.29 5.62 8.28
CA GLY A 91 -2.75 5.44 8.35
C GLY A 91 -3.35 4.92 7.03
N ASP A 92 -2.55 4.47 6.07
CA ASP A 92 -3.08 3.90 4.82
C ASP A 92 -3.61 2.47 5.05
N LYS A 93 -4.81 2.37 5.62
CA LYS A 93 -5.57 1.12 5.86
C LYS A 93 -6.59 0.83 4.76
N VAL A 94 -6.62 1.64 3.70
CA VAL A 94 -7.62 1.64 2.62
C VAL A 94 -7.88 0.24 2.07
N SER A 95 -6.84 -0.58 1.89
CA SER A 95 -6.97 -1.91 1.31
C SER A 95 -8.00 -2.81 2.00
N PHE A 96 -8.14 -2.71 3.33
CA PHE A 96 -9.06 -3.56 4.09
C PHE A 96 -10.53 -3.17 3.92
N MET A 97 -10.82 -1.91 3.60
CA MET A 97 -12.18 -1.47 3.24
C MET A 97 -12.42 -1.63 1.74
N LEU A 98 -11.42 -1.29 0.93
CA LEU A 98 -11.52 -1.30 -0.53
C LEU A 98 -11.79 -2.70 -1.10
N ALA A 99 -11.08 -3.72 -0.61
CA ALA A 99 -11.26 -5.08 -1.11
C ALA A 99 -12.71 -5.60 -0.93
N PRO A 100 -13.34 -5.53 0.27
CA PRO A 100 -14.73 -5.93 0.44
C PRO A 100 -15.74 -5.00 -0.25
N ILE A 101 -15.48 -3.69 -0.36
CA ILE A 101 -16.36 -2.77 -1.10
C ILE A 101 -16.38 -3.13 -2.58
N ALA A 102 -15.22 -3.29 -3.21
CA ALA A 102 -15.12 -3.67 -4.61
C ALA A 102 -15.77 -5.05 -4.87
N ALA A 103 -15.57 -6.01 -3.96
CA ALA A 103 -16.23 -7.31 -4.01
C ALA A 103 -17.76 -7.20 -3.93
N ALA A 104 -18.30 -6.39 -3.02
CA ALA A 104 -19.74 -6.11 -2.92
C ALA A 104 -20.33 -5.45 -4.18
N CYS A 105 -19.48 -4.82 -4.99
CA CYS A 105 -19.83 -4.20 -6.26
C CYS A 105 -19.63 -5.10 -7.49
N GLY A 106 -19.13 -6.33 -7.31
CA GLY A 106 -19.00 -7.35 -8.37
C GLY A 106 -17.57 -7.58 -8.89
N CYS A 107 -16.54 -7.01 -8.26
CA CYS A 107 -15.15 -7.33 -8.58
C CYS A 107 -14.66 -8.58 -7.84
N TYR A 108 -13.61 -9.22 -8.36
CA TYR A 108 -12.80 -10.15 -7.59
C TYR A 108 -11.45 -9.52 -7.27
N VAL A 109 -11.07 -9.51 -5.98
CA VAL A 109 -9.87 -8.80 -5.48
C VAL A 109 -8.87 -9.77 -4.83
N PRO A 110 -8.02 -10.44 -5.62
CA PRO A 110 -6.96 -11.31 -5.12
C PRO A 110 -5.71 -10.51 -4.70
N MET A 111 -5.84 -9.72 -3.63
CA MET A 111 -4.82 -8.77 -3.24
C MET A 111 -3.60 -9.44 -2.60
N ILE A 112 -2.47 -9.37 -3.30
CA ILE A 112 -1.14 -9.68 -2.74
C ILE A 112 -0.48 -8.38 -2.28
N SER A 113 -0.23 -8.30 -0.99
CA SER A 113 0.30 -7.14 -0.27
C SER A 113 1.69 -7.37 0.29
N GLY A 114 2.40 -6.27 0.56
CA GLY A 114 3.71 -6.28 1.20
C GLY A 114 3.63 -6.12 2.73
N ARG A 115 4.78 -6.30 3.37
CA ARG A 115 5.05 -5.83 4.74
C ARG A 115 5.49 -4.35 4.71
N GLY A 116 5.61 -3.73 5.88
CA GLY A 116 6.01 -2.32 6.01
C GLY A 116 7.39 -2.06 5.41
N LEU A 117 7.57 -0.86 4.85
CA LEU A 117 8.77 -0.42 4.16
C LEU A 117 9.13 1.01 4.58
N GLY A 118 10.39 1.22 4.95
CA GLY A 118 10.84 2.51 5.48
C GLY A 118 9.95 2.96 6.65
N HIS A 119 9.47 4.20 6.60
CA HIS A 119 8.58 4.78 7.61
C HIS A 119 7.12 4.32 7.50
N THR A 120 6.74 3.59 6.44
CA THR A 120 5.34 3.24 6.15
C THR A 120 4.94 1.88 6.73
N GLY A 121 3.72 1.80 7.27
CA GLY A 121 3.15 0.54 7.78
C GLY A 121 2.71 -0.40 6.65
N GLY A 122 2.83 -1.72 6.85
CA GLY A 122 2.47 -2.73 5.85
C GLY A 122 1.09 -3.33 6.06
N THR A 123 0.33 -3.53 4.97
CA THR A 123 -0.97 -4.22 5.02
C THR A 123 -0.86 -5.62 5.62
N THR A 124 0.21 -6.37 5.31
CA THR A 124 0.40 -7.72 5.86
C THR A 124 0.60 -7.69 7.38
N ASP A 125 1.32 -6.69 7.90
CA ASP A 125 1.57 -6.54 9.33
C ASP A 125 0.29 -6.15 10.09
N LYS A 126 -0.55 -5.30 9.49
CA LYS A 126 -1.88 -4.97 9.99
C LYS A 126 -2.78 -6.21 10.04
N ALA A 127 -2.78 -7.04 9.00
CA ALA A 127 -3.58 -8.26 8.94
C ALA A 127 -3.20 -9.26 10.06
N GLU A 128 -1.93 -9.33 10.45
CA GLU A 128 -1.45 -10.16 11.57
C GLU A 128 -1.99 -9.70 12.94
N SER A 129 -2.62 -8.53 13.02
CA SER A 129 -3.34 -8.09 14.23
C SER A 129 -4.66 -8.83 14.44
N ILE A 130 -5.18 -9.50 13.41
CA ILE A 130 -6.38 -10.35 13.49
C ILE A 130 -5.92 -11.75 13.95
N PRO A 131 -6.29 -12.21 15.16
CA PRO A 131 -5.79 -13.47 15.69
C PRO A 131 -6.15 -14.66 14.80
N GLY A 132 -5.16 -15.47 14.42
CA GLY A 132 -5.37 -16.65 13.56
C GLY A 132 -5.43 -16.38 12.06
N TYR A 133 -5.45 -15.11 11.64
CA TYR A 133 -5.45 -14.74 10.22
C TYR A 133 -4.18 -15.24 9.53
N ASN A 134 -4.34 -16.13 8.57
CA ASN A 134 -3.29 -16.70 7.76
C ASN A 134 -2.95 -15.76 6.61
N THR A 135 -1.87 -15.00 6.75
CA THR A 135 -1.37 -14.09 5.71
C THR A 135 -0.61 -14.81 4.59
N ALA A 136 -0.35 -16.11 4.68
CA ALA A 136 0.37 -16.87 3.66
C ALA A 136 -0.29 -18.24 3.40
N PRO A 137 -1.57 -18.28 2.99
CA PRO A 137 -2.23 -19.52 2.61
C PRO A 137 -1.62 -20.08 1.32
N GLY A 138 -1.76 -21.38 1.10
CA GLY A 138 -1.46 -21.98 -0.21
C GLY A 138 -2.41 -21.48 -1.29
N PHE A 139 -1.99 -21.52 -2.56
CA PHE A 139 -2.75 -20.96 -3.68
C PHE A 139 -4.17 -21.54 -3.82
N GLU A 140 -4.38 -22.82 -3.54
CA GLU A 140 -5.72 -23.42 -3.55
C GLU A 140 -6.65 -22.77 -2.52
N LYS A 141 -6.17 -22.54 -1.29
CA LYS A 141 -6.96 -21.86 -0.27
C LYS A 141 -7.17 -20.39 -0.63
N PHE A 142 -6.16 -19.72 -1.17
CA PHE A 142 -6.28 -18.35 -1.64
C PHE A 142 -7.37 -18.19 -2.71
N LYS A 143 -7.36 -19.07 -3.74
CA LYS A 143 -8.39 -19.11 -4.78
C LYS A 143 -9.77 -19.41 -4.21
N GLU A 144 -9.87 -20.35 -3.27
CA GLU A 144 -11.11 -20.66 -2.57
C GLU A 144 -11.68 -19.42 -1.85
N VAL A 145 -10.86 -18.69 -1.08
CA VAL A 145 -11.32 -17.48 -0.36
C VAL A 145 -11.81 -16.42 -1.35
N VAL A 146 -11.07 -16.17 -2.43
CA VAL A 146 -11.48 -15.21 -3.47
C VAL A 146 -12.81 -15.62 -4.10
N ARG A 147 -13.05 -16.91 -4.36
CA ARG A 147 -14.33 -17.41 -4.87
C ARG A 147 -15.48 -17.25 -3.88
N ILE A 148 -15.24 -17.42 -2.58
CA ILE A 148 -16.26 -17.38 -1.54
C ILE A 148 -16.61 -15.94 -1.14
N ALA A 149 -15.59 -15.12 -0.85
CA ALA A 149 -15.77 -13.77 -0.35
C ALA A 149 -15.78 -12.71 -1.47
N GLY A 150 -15.27 -13.03 -2.66
CA GLY A 150 -14.96 -12.05 -3.71
C GLY A 150 -13.62 -11.35 -3.50
N CYS A 151 -12.96 -11.50 -2.35
CA CYS A 151 -11.66 -10.91 -2.10
C CYS A 151 -10.83 -11.71 -1.10
N ALA A 152 -9.51 -11.50 -1.14
CA ALA A 152 -8.59 -11.97 -0.13
C ALA A 152 -7.36 -11.05 -0.07
N ILE A 153 -6.88 -10.75 1.15
CA ILE A 153 -5.64 -9.98 1.35
C ILE A 153 -4.60 -10.92 1.97
N ILE A 154 -3.56 -11.23 1.21
CA ILE A 154 -2.46 -12.09 1.64
C ILE A 154 -1.11 -11.39 1.45
N GLY A 155 -0.09 -11.86 2.14
CA GLY A 155 1.29 -11.47 1.95
C GLY A 155 1.91 -12.08 0.69
N GLN A 156 3.05 -11.54 0.28
CA GLN A 156 3.86 -12.10 -0.80
C GLN A 156 4.36 -13.52 -0.47
N THR A 157 4.16 -14.46 -1.39
CA THR A 157 4.75 -15.80 -1.32
C THR A 157 6.10 -15.84 -2.02
N ALA A 158 6.94 -16.85 -1.72
CA ALA A 158 8.26 -16.97 -2.33
C ALA A 158 8.21 -17.29 -3.84
N ASP A 159 7.09 -17.83 -4.30
CA ASP A 159 6.94 -18.34 -5.65
C ASP A 159 6.53 -17.27 -6.67
N LEU A 160 6.03 -16.10 -6.21
CA LEU A 160 5.48 -15.06 -7.08
C LEU A 160 6.52 -13.96 -7.34
N ALA A 161 6.89 -13.78 -8.61
CA ALA A 161 7.93 -12.85 -9.07
C ALA A 161 9.24 -12.90 -8.23
N PRO A 162 9.91 -14.07 -8.08
CA PRO A 162 11.09 -14.23 -7.25
C PRO A 162 12.27 -13.31 -7.65
N ALA A 163 12.39 -12.96 -8.94
CA ALA A 163 13.39 -12.01 -9.40
C ALA A 163 13.16 -10.61 -8.78
N ASP A 164 11.91 -10.13 -8.74
CA ASP A 164 11.57 -8.85 -8.12
C ASP A 164 11.91 -8.85 -6.63
N ARG A 165 11.57 -9.93 -5.91
CA ARG A 165 11.86 -10.04 -4.48
C ARG A 165 13.35 -9.82 -4.18
N ARG A 166 14.23 -10.47 -4.94
CA ARG A 166 15.68 -10.31 -4.76
C ARG A 166 16.15 -8.93 -5.20
N PHE A 167 15.63 -8.42 -6.32
CA PHE A 167 16.01 -7.11 -6.82
C PHE A 167 15.62 -5.99 -5.84
N TYR A 168 14.41 -6.08 -5.29
CA TYR A 168 13.89 -5.20 -4.26
C TYR A 168 14.77 -5.22 -3.00
N ALA A 169 15.12 -6.40 -2.48
CA ALA A 169 15.97 -6.52 -1.30
C ALA A 169 17.36 -5.87 -1.49
N ILE A 170 17.92 -5.95 -2.69
CA ILE A 170 19.19 -5.27 -3.03
C ILE A 170 18.98 -3.75 -3.11
N ARG A 171 17.88 -3.29 -3.72
CA ARG A 171 17.56 -1.87 -3.85
C ARG A 171 17.39 -1.17 -2.49
N ASP A 172 16.75 -1.86 -1.56
CA ASP A 172 16.45 -1.38 -0.21
C ASP A 172 17.71 -1.00 0.59
N VAL A 173 18.82 -1.72 0.37
CA VAL A 173 20.09 -1.47 1.06
C VAL A 173 21.13 -0.72 0.22
N THR A 174 20.74 -0.18 -0.94
CA THR A 174 21.66 0.50 -1.88
C THR A 174 21.19 1.89 -2.30
N SER A 175 20.15 2.42 -1.66
CA SER A 175 19.57 3.73 -2.00
C SER A 175 19.13 3.83 -3.47
N THR A 176 18.57 2.74 -4.02
CA THR A 176 18.05 2.69 -5.40
C THR A 176 16.56 2.34 -5.47
N VAL A 177 15.86 2.40 -4.33
CA VAL A 177 14.40 2.20 -4.27
C VAL A 177 13.67 3.26 -5.10
N GLU A 178 14.06 4.53 -4.99
CA GLU A 178 13.35 5.72 -5.52
C GLU A 178 13.42 5.89 -7.06
N SER A 179 13.95 4.90 -7.79
CA SER A 179 13.94 4.88 -9.24
C SER A 179 12.54 4.57 -9.77
N VAL A 180 11.90 5.53 -10.43
CA VAL A 180 10.56 5.40 -11.03
C VAL A 180 10.40 4.14 -11.92
N PRO A 181 11.30 3.84 -12.89
CA PRO A 181 11.15 2.63 -13.70
C PRO A 181 11.29 1.34 -12.89
N LEU A 182 12.17 1.29 -11.87
CA LEU A 182 12.32 0.10 -11.02
C LEU A 182 11.13 -0.08 -10.06
N ILE A 183 10.56 1.01 -9.55
CA ILE A 183 9.31 0.97 -8.77
C ILE A 183 8.18 0.45 -9.65
N THR A 184 8.04 1.01 -10.85
CA THR A 184 7.02 0.60 -11.82
C THR A 184 7.13 -0.89 -12.15
N ALA A 185 8.33 -1.35 -12.53
CA ALA A 185 8.55 -2.74 -12.88
C ALA A 185 8.33 -3.68 -11.68
N SER A 186 8.74 -3.27 -10.49
CA SER A 186 8.50 -4.02 -9.27
C SER A 186 7.02 -4.17 -8.97
N ILE A 187 6.25 -3.07 -8.99
CA ILE A 187 4.82 -3.09 -8.70
C ILE A 187 4.08 -3.93 -9.73
N LEU A 188 4.25 -3.61 -11.01
CA LEU A 188 3.49 -4.23 -12.09
C LEU A 188 3.82 -5.72 -12.23
N SER A 189 5.07 -6.14 -12.06
CA SER A 189 5.45 -7.56 -12.20
C SER A 189 4.72 -8.46 -11.20
N LYS A 190 4.57 -8.01 -9.95
CA LYS A 190 3.80 -8.72 -8.92
C LYS A 190 2.32 -8.79 -9.25
N LYS A 191 1.73 -7.71 -9.77
CA LYS A 191 0.30 -7.67 -10.11
C LYS A 191 0.00 -8.50 -11.36
N THR A 192 0.87 -8.46 -12.37
CA THR A 192 0.81 -9.37 -13.52
C THR A 192 0.95 -10.83 -13.09
N ALA A 193 1.90 -11.16 -12.20
CA ALA A 193 2.05 -12.52 -11.68
C ALA A 193 0.87 -12.96 -10.80
N ALA A 194 0.12 -12.03 -10.22
CA ALA A 194 -1.13 -12.30 -9.49
C ALA A 194 -2.34 -12.54 -10.40
N GLY A 195 -2.18 -12.45 -11.73
CA GLY A 195 -3.28 -12.60 -12.70
C GLY A 195 -4.24 -11.40 -12.71
N THR A 196 -3.79 -10.22 -12.27
CA THR A 196 -4.60 -9.01 -12.25
C THR A 196 -4.85 -8.47 -13.66
N GLU A 197 -6.13 -8.27 -14.03
CA GLU A 197 -6.52 -7.70 -15.33
C GLU A 197 -6.59 -6.17 -15.28
N TYR A 198 -7.03 -5.65 -14.13
CA TYR A 198 -7.29 -4.24 -13.92
C TYR A 198 -6.67 -3.77 -12.61
N MET A 199 -6.05 -2.61 -12.61
CA MET A 199 -5.45 -2.06 -11.39
C MET A 199 -5.76 -0.58 -11.22
N VAL A 200 -5.94 -0.17 -9.97
CA VAL A 200 -5.90 1.24 -9.59
C VAL A 200 -4.66 1.50 -8.74
N MET A 201 -3.87 2.51 -9.13
CA MET A 201 -2.68 2.95 -8.41
C MET A 201 -3.00 4.15 -7.54
N ASP A 202 -2.70 4.06 -6.25
CA ASP A 202 -2.78 5.16 -5.29
C ASP A 202 -1.37 5.74 -5.08
N VAL A 203 -1.08 6.84 -5.77
CA VAL A 203 0.22 7.52 -5.71
C VAL A 203 0.15 8.63 -4.68
N LYS A 204 0.86 8.46 -3.56
CA LYS A 204 0.89 9.47 -2.50
C LYS A 204 1.77 10.64 -2.90
N THR A 205 1.40 11.85 -2.44
CA THR A 205 2.27 13.03 -2.49
C THR A 205 2.24 13.82 -1.18
N GLY A 206 3.31 14.55 -0.88
CA GLY A 206 3.46 15.33 0.36
C GLY A 206 4.42 14.70 1.38
N SER A 207 4.44 15.26 2.59
CA SER A 207 5.46 14.99 3.62
C SER A 207 5.60 13.51 4.05
N GLY A 208 4.56 12.71 3.92
CA GLY A 208 4.58 11.28 4.24
C GLY A 208 4.76 10.36 3.04
N ALA A 209 4.81 10.90 1.82
CA ALA A 209 4.92 10.12 0.60
C ALA A 209 6.38 9.81 0.23
N PHE A 210 6.57 8.77 -0.60
CA PHE A 210 7.85 8.58 -1.30
C PHE A 210 8.11 9.68 -2.33
N MET A 211 7.05 10.18 -2.98
CA MET A 211 7.12 11.28 -3.95
C MET A 211 6.68 12.59 -3.29
N GLU A 212 7.62 13.34 -2.73
CA GLU A 212 7.30 14.54 -1.95
C GLU A 212 6.61 15.64 -2.76
N THR A 213 6.90 15.75 -4.06
CA THR A 213 6.29 16.77 -4.94
C THR A 213 5.23 16.17 -5.87
N LEU A 214 4.26 17.01 -6.24
CA LEU A 214 3.19 16.63 -7.15
C LEU A 214 3.72 16.24 -8.54
N GLU A 215 4.76 16.93 -9.02
CA GLU A 215 5.38 16.64 -10.31
C GLU A 215 5.97 15.23 -10.35
N ARG A 216 6.66 14.81 -9.27
CA ARG A 216 7.23 13.46 -9.16
C ARG A 216 6.15 12.39 -9.00
N ALA A 217 5.09 12.69 -8.26
CA ALA A 217 3.92 11.81 -8.15
C ALA A 217 3.24 11.63 -9.52
N ARG A 218 3.09 12.71 -10.30
CA ARG A 218 2.52 12.66 -11.66
C ARG A 218 3.41 11.86 -12.61
N GLU A 219 4.72 12.11 -12.61
CA GLU A 219 5.70 11.35 -13.40
C GLU A 219 5.60 9.84 -13.11
N MET A 220 5.49 9.47 -11.84
CA MET A 220 5.30 8.07 -11.44
C MET A 220 3.98 7.50 -11.94
N ALA A 221 2.86 8.21 -11.74
CA ALA A 221 1.54 7.76 -12.17
C ALA A 221 1.49 7.56 -13.70
N GLU A 222 1.99 8.52 -14.47
CA GLU A 222 2.08 8.45 -15.93
C GLU A 222 2.98 7.30 -16.39
N THR A 223 4.13 7.09 -15.71
CA THR A 223 5.04 5.99 -16.04
C THR A 223 4.41 4.62 -15.79
N ILE A 224 3.68 4.47 -14.68
CA ILE A 224 2.96 3.22 -14.36
C ILE A 224 1.90 2.94 -15.41
N ILE A 225 1.08 3.94 -15.76
CA ILE A 225 0.04 3.81 -16.79
C ILE A 225 0.65 3.47 -18.15
N ALA A 226 1.69 4.20 -18.57
CA ALA A 226 2.35 3.99 -19.85
C ALA A 226 3.00 2.60 -19.93
N THR A 227 3.66 2.16 -18.85
CA THR A 227 4.30 0.83 -18.81
C THR A 227 3.24 -0.26 -18.84
N ALA A 228 2.16 -0.12 -18.08
CA ALA A 228 1.08 -1.10 -18.06
C ALA A 228 0.34 -1.20 -19.40
N ALA A 229 0.23 -0.11 -20.16
CA ALA A 229 -0.36 -0.12 -21.50
C ALA A 229 0.41 -1.00 -22.52
N ARG A 230 1.66 -1.36 -22.21
CA ARG A 230 2.49 -2.31 -22.98
C ARG A 230 2.38 -3.74 -22.45
N THR A 231 1.54 -3.96 -21.45
CA THR A 231 1.18 -5.25 -20.86
C THR A 231 -0.33 -5.49 -21.07
N ASP A 232 -0.85 -6.64 -20.66
CA ASP A 232 -2.29 -6.92 -20.75
C ASP A 232 -3.13 -6.27 -19.63
N MET A 233 -2.50 -5.58 -18.68
CA MET A 233 -3.17 -4.96 -17.53
C MET A 233 -3.59 -3.52 -17.81
N LYS A 234 -4.85 -3.16 -17.55
CA LYS A 234 -5.32 -1.77 -17.61
C LYS A 234 -5.15 -1.08 -16.26
N VAL A 235 -4.67 0.16 -16.27
CA VAL A 235 -4.35 0.88 -15.04
C VAL A 235 -4.91 2.29 -15.04
N HIS A 236 -5.59 2.65 -13.97
CA HIS A 236 -5.87 4.04 -13.58
C HIS A 236 -4.98 4.42 -12.39
N ALA A 237 -4.75 5.71 -12.17
CA ALA A 237 -4.02 6.20 -11.01
C ALA A 237 -4.72 7.39 -10.37
N LEU A 238 -4.63 7.50 -9.06
CA LEU A 238 -5.06 8.66 -8.29
C LEU A 238 -3.84 9.21 -7.57
N ILE A 239 -3.65 10.52 -7.62
CA ILE A 239 -2.70 11.21 -6.76
C ILE A 239 -3.44 11.68 -5.51
N THR A 240 -3.02 11.19 -4.35
CA THR A 240 -3.70 11.47 -3.07
C THR A 240 -2.78 12.10 -2.04
N ASP A 241 -3.36 12.95 -1.20
CA ASP A 241 -2.64 13.70 -0.16
C ASP A 241 -2.10 12.80 0.95
N MET A 242 -0.85 13.02 1.33
CA MET A 242 -0.17 12.37 2.46
C MET A 242 0.62 13.39 3.30
N ASN A 243 0.14 14.64 3.38
CA ASN A 243 0.69 15.67 4.28
C ASN A 243 0.20 15.55 5.74
N GLN A 244 -0.71 14.62 6.00
CA GLN A 244 -1.22 14.24 7.32
C GLN A 244 -1.68 12.77 7.28
N VAL A 245 -1.75 12.14 8.45
CA VAL A 245 -2.22 10.74 8.60
C VAL A 245 -3.56 10.55 7.89
N LEU A 246 -3.74 9.43 7.18
CA LEU A 246 -5.01 9.08 6.55
C LEU A 246 -5.91 8.35 7.57
N GLY A 247 -7.11 8.88 7.83
CA GLY A 247 -7.92 8.48 8.97
C GLY A 247 -7.43 9.10 10.29
N THR A 248 -7.80 8.49 11.41
CA THR A 248 -7.50 8.97 12.77
C THR A 248 -6.51 8.09 13.53
N THR A 249 -6.14 6.95 12.98
CA THR A 249 -5.21 6.00 13.59
C THR A 249 -3.98 5.72 12.72
N ALA A 250 -2.86 5.39 13.37
CA ALA A 250 -1.63 4.94 12.71
C ALA A 250 -0.94 3.87 13.56
N GLY A 251 -0.73 2.68 13.01
CA GLY A 251 -0.27 1.50 13.74
C GLY A 251 -0.76 0.20 13.10
N ASN A 252 -0.87 -0.88 13.88
CA ASN A 252 -1.35 -2.16 13.38
C ASN A 252 -2.78 -2.46 13.85
N ALA A 253 -2.96 -2.87 15.12
CA ALA A 253 -4.27 -3.18 15.67
C ALA A 253 -5.21 -1.96 15.69
N LEU A 254 -4.68 -0.77 15.97
CA LEU A 254 -5.44 0.48 15.95
C LEU A 254 -6.04 0.78 14.58
N GLU A 255 -5.30 0.51 13.50
CA GLU A 255 -5.80 0.70 12.14
C GLU A 255 -6.86 -0.32 11.77
N ILE A 256 -6.72 -1.58 12.20
CA ILE A 256 -7.78 -2.59 12.02
C ILE A 256 -9.04 -2.25 12.82
N ALA A 257 -8.92 -1.63 14.00
CA ALA A 257 -10.09 -1.14 14.73
C ALA A 257 -10.87 -0.08 13.92
N GLU A 258 -10.16 0.90 13.34
CA GLU A 258 -10.79 1.93 12.49
C GLU A 258 -11.39 1.35 11.19
N VAL A 259 -10.79 0.29 10.62
CA VAL A 259 -11.38 -0.47 9.49
C VAL A 259 -12.74 -1.06 9.89
N VAL A 260 -12.84 -1.65 11.08
CA VAL A 260 -14.07 -2.28 11.58
C VAL A 260 -15.15 -1.22 11.82
N GLU A 261 -14.80 -0.10 12.47
CA GLU A 261 -15.71 1.04 12.65
C GLU A 261 -16.23 1.61 11.32
N TYR A 262 -15.35 1.71 10.32
CA TYR A 262 -15.68 2.16 8.98
C TYR A 262 -16.66 1.21 8.29
N LEU A 263 -16.35 -0.10 8.25
CA LEU A 263 -17.16 -1.09 7.55
C LEU A 263 -18.54 -1.29 8.19
N ARG A 264 -18.61 -1.16 9.52
CA ARG A 264 -19.89 -1.13 10.26
C ARG A 264 -20.68 0.16 10.07
N ASN A 265 -20.09 1.15 9.40
CA ASN A 265 -20.65 2.47 9.22
C ASN A 265 -20.95 3.19 10.56
N ASP A 266 -20.18 2.87 11.61
CA ASP A 266 -20.27 3.52 12.93
C ASP A 266 -19.52 4.86 12.92
N HIS A 267 -18.34 4.89 12.29
CA HIS A 267 -17.55 6.09 12.10
C HIS A 267 -16.78 6.04 10.77
N ARG A 268 -16.86 7.10 9.97
CA ARG A 268 -16.16 7.25 8.70
C ARG A 268 -15.43 8.60 8.68
N GLU A 269 -14.11 8.57 8.86
CA GLU A 269 -13.29 9.77 8.74
C GLU A 269 -13.31 10.27 7.29
N ALA A 270 -13.55 11.57 7.09
CA ALA A 270 -13.88 12.12 5.78
C ALA A 270 -12.79 11.96 4.72
N ARG A 271 -11.51 12.11 5.07
CA ARG A 271 -10.40 11.93 4.12
C ARG A 271 -10.21 10.46 3.76
N LEU A 272 -10.22 9.58 4.76
CA LEU A 272 -10.14 8.13 4.58
C LEU A 272 -11.28 7.63 3.69
N ASP A 273 -12.50 8.12 3.93
CA ASP A 273 -13.69 7.81 3.15
C ASP A 273 -13.55 8.28 1.70
N SER A 274 -13.13 9.52 1.50
CA SER A 274 -12.91 10.10 0.16
C SER A 274 -11.90 9.28 -0.64
N VAL A 275 -10.73 8.95 -0.07
CA VAL A 275 -9.71 8.11 -0.73
C VAL A 275 -10.26 6.72 -1.04
N THR A 276 -10.89 6.07 -0.06
CA THR A 276 -11.40 4.70 -0.20
C THR A 276 -12.44 4.60 -1.31
N LEU A 277 -13.45 5.46 -1.28
CA LEU A 277 -14.54 5.42 -2.26
C LEU A 277 -14.08 5.82 -3.66
N ASN A 278 -13.20 6.81 -3.81
CA ASN A 278 -12.70 7.19 -5.14
C ASN A 278 -11.83 6.09 -5.75
N LEU A 279 -11.00 5.41 -4.96
CA LEU A 279 -10.23 4.26 -5.45
C LEU A 279 -11.15 3.09 -5.85
N CYS A 280 -12.17 2.78 -5.04
CA CYS A 280 -13.16 1.75 -5.38
C CYS A 280 -13.96 2.12 -6.65
N ALA A 281 -14.38 3.37 -6.76
CA ALA A 281 -15.09 3.85 -7.94
C ALA A 281 -14.23 3.69 -9.20
N GLU A 282 -12.95 4.08 -9.15
CA GLU A 282 -12.04 3.87 -10.28
C GLU A 282 -11.81 2.39 -10.59
N MET A 283 -11.87 1.48 -9.60
CA MET A 283 -11.83 0.03 -9.85
C MET A 283 -13.03 -0.44 -10.69
N LEU A 284 -14.22 0.12 -10.44
CA LEU A 284 -15.42 -0.17 -11.24
C LEU A 284 -15.33 0.44 -12.64
N ILE A 285 -14.76 1.63 -12.77
CA ILE A 285 -14.59 2.32 -14.06
C ILE A 285 -13.55 1.60 -14.93
N VAL A 286 -12.35 1.32 -14.41
CA VAL A 286 -11.27 0.71 -15.19
C VAL A 286 -11.62 -0.71 -15.67
N SER A 287 -12.41 -1.44 -14.87
CA SER A 287 -12.90 -2.77 -15.20
C SER A 287 -14.11 -2.77 -16.14
N GLY A 288 -14.76 -1.62 -16.33
CA GLY A 288 -15.94 -1.47 -17.17
C GLY A 288 -17.24 -1.93 -16.51
N LEU A 289 -17.24 -2.22 -15.20
CA LEU A 289 -18.47 -2.50 -14.43
C LEU A 289 -19.33 -1.25 -14.23
N GLU A 290 -18.74 -0.07 -14.39
CA GLU A 290 -19.44 1.21 -14.40
C GLU A 290 -18.77 2.14 -15.41
N THR A 291 -19.49 3.15 -15.89
CA THR A 291 -18.95 4.16 -16.83
C THR A 291 -19.07 5.58 -16.29
N ASP A 292 -19.88 5.78 -15.27
CA ASP A 292 -20.16 7.06 -14.64
C ASP A 292 -19.59 7.07 -13.21
N ARG A 293 -18.68 8.01 -12.94
CA ARG A 293 -17.99 8.10 -11.64
C ARG A 293 -18.94 8.35 -10.48
N ASP A 294 -19.97 9.16 -10.67
CA ASP A 294 -20.93 9.48 -9.60
C ASP A 294 -21.77 8.25 -9.25
N LYS A 295 -22.16 7.46 -10.27
CA LYS A 295 -22.81 6.16 -10.04
C LYS A 295 -21.87 5.15 -9.40
N ALA A 296 -20.60 5.11 -9.80
CA ALA A 296 -19.60 4.23 -9.21
C ALA A 296 -19.41 4.55 -7.72
N LEU A 297 -19.27 5.83 -7.37
CA LEU A 297 -19.20 6.32 -6.00
C LEU A 297 -20.45 5.94 -5.20
N THR A 298 -21.63 6.15 -5.77
CA THR A 298 -22.92 5.80 -5.14
C THR A 298 -22.99 4.29 -4.83
N ARG A 299 -22.62 3.43 -5.79
CA ARG A 299 -22.58 1.97 -5.58
C ARG A 299 -21.60 1.55 -4.49
N CYS A 300 -20.44 2.21 -4.41
CA CYS A 300 -19.44 1.94 -3.39
C CYS A 300 -19.93 2.38 -2.00
N ASP A 301 -20.56 3.56 -1.89
CA ASP A 301 -21.16 4.04 -0.65
C ASP A 301 -22.32 3.13 -0.19
N GLU A 302 -23.18 2.70 -1.12
CA GLU A 302 -24.25 1.73 -0.84
C GLU A 302 -23.70 0.39 -0.35
N ALA A 303 -22.55 -0.07 -0.85
CA ALA A 303 -21.91 -1.30 -0.36
C ALA A 303 -21.50 -1.21 1.12
N VAL A 304 -21.04 -0.04 1.58
CA VAL A 304 -20.71 0.22 2.99
C VAL A 304 -21.99 0.39 3.81
N THR A 305 -22.87 1.31 3.42
CA THR A 305 -24.05 1.70 4.21
C THR A 305 -25.10 0.60 4.31
N SER A 306 -25.14 -0.36 3.36
CA SER A 306 -26.00 -1.54 3.45
C SER A 306 -25.44 -2.67 4.33
N GLY A 307 -24.18 -2.59 4.77
CA GLY A 307 -23.49 -3.63 5.54
C GLY A 307 -22.90 -4.78 4.70
N ARG A 308 -23.12 -4.82 3.38
CA ARG A 308 -22.60 -5.90 2.51
C ARG A 308 -21.06 -5.97 2.51
N ALA A 309 -20.37 -4.84 2.53
CA ALA A 309 -18.91 -4.83 2.64
C ALA A 309 -18.43 -5.39 3.99
N ALA A 310 -19.13 -5.11 5.10
CA ALA A 310 -18.85 -5.69 6.41
C ALA A 310 -19.03 -7.22 6.40
N GLU A 311 -20.11 -7.72 5.81
CA GLU A 311 -20.34 -9.16 5.66
C GLU A 311 -19.20 -9.85 4.90
N ILE A 312 -18.78 -9.28 3.76
CA ILE A 312 -17.66 -9.83 2.96
C ILE A 312 -16.36 -9.81 3.75
N PHE A 313 -16.04 -8.72 4.45
CA PHE A 313 -14.85 -8.66 5.29
C PHE A 313 -14.85 -9.73 6.38
N SER A 314 -16.00 -9.98 7.00
CA SER A 314 -16.18 -11.03 8.00
C SER A 314 -15.91 -12.43 7.42
N VAL A 315 -16.48 -12.71 6.23
CA VAL A 315 -16.24 -13.98 5.51
C VAL A 315 -14.76 -14.13 5.15
N MET A 316 -14.12 -13.10 4.59
CA MET A 316 -12.69 -13.11 4.26
C MET A 316 -11.84 -13.42 5.50
N CYS A 317 -12.10 -12.75 6.63
CA CYS A 317 -11.36 -12.97 7.87
C CYS A 317 -11.53 -14.41 8.37
N ALA A 318 -12.76 -14.93 8.40
CA ALA A 318 -13.04 -16.28 8.85
C ALA A 318 -12.40 -17.35 7.95
N GLU A 319 -12.49 -17.19 6.63
CA GLU A 319 -11.92 -18.12 5.66
C GLU A 319 -10.40 -18.13 5.68
N LEU A 320 -9.78 -17.02 6.08
CA LEU A 320 -8.33 -16.94 6.31
C LEU A 320 -7.95 -17.34 7.75
N GLY A 321 -8.87 -17.84 8.56
CA GLY A 321 -8.56 -18.42 9.88
C GLY A 321 -8.73 -17.48 11.07
N GLY A 322 -9.17 -16.24 10.84
CA GLY A 322 -9.56 -15.31 11.89
C GLY A 322 -10.88 -15.69 12.57
N PRO A 323 -11.28 -14.98 13.64
CA PRO A 323 -12.52 -15.26 14.36
C PRO A 323 -13.75 -14.95 13.49
N SER A 324 -14.75 -15.83 13.49
CA SER A 324 -15.98 -15.65 12.70
C SER A 324 -16.86 -14.48 13.16
N ASP A 325 -16.67 -14.02 14.40
CA ASP A 325 -17.37 -12.87 14.98
C ASP A 325 -16.44 -11.65 15.13
N PHE A 326 -15.33 -11.61 14.37
CA PHE A 326 -14.33 -10.56 14.48
C PHE A 326 -14.90 -9.17 14.23
N ILE A 327 -15.74 -8.98 13.21
CA ILE A 327 -16.30 -7.66 12.89
C ILE A 327 -17.20 -7.10 14.00
N ASP A 328 -17.90 -7.98 14.73
CA ASP A 328 -18.79 -7.58 15.83
C ASP A 328 -18.03 -7.36 17.14
N LYS A 329 -16.91 -8.07 17.33
CA LYS A 329 -16.19 -8.16 18.61
C LYS A 329 -14.69 -7.87 18.50
N ALA A 330 -14.28 -7.04 17.54
CA ALA A 330 -12.87 -6.72 17.29
C ALA A 330 -12.14 -6.27 18.56
N ASP A 331 -12.81 -5.52 19.44
CA ASP A 331 -12.31 -5.07 20.74
C ASP A 331 -11.86 -6.18 21.71
N LEU A 332 -12.39 -7.40 21.56
CA LEU A 332 -11.99 -8.56 22.36
C LEU A 332 -10.72 -9.22 21.84
N TYR A 333 -10.42 -9.03 20.55
CA TYR A 333 -9.36 -9.75 19.84
C TYR A 333 -8.12 -8.88 19.59
N LEU A 334 -8.32 -7.59 19.34
CA LEU A 334 -7.24 -6.67 19.02
C LEU A 334 -6.38 -6.37 20.25
N ALA A 335 -5.07 -6.42 20.06
CA ALA A 335 -4.10 -6.13 21.10
C ALA A 335 -4.21 -4.67 21.56
N LYS A 336 -4.08 -4.43 22.87
CA LYS A 336 -4.17 -3.11 23.49
C LYS A 336 -2.89 -2.81 24.26
N ALA A 337 -2.32 -1.64 24.01
CA ALA A 337 -1.13 -1.21 24.70
C ALA A 337 -1.44 -0.93 26.19
N PRO A 338 -0.51 -1.21 27.12
CA PRO A 338 -0.72 -0.97 28.54
C PRO A 338 -0.73 0.51 28.91
N VAL A 339 -0.11 1.38 28.09
CA VAL A 339 -0.05 2.83 28.31
C VAL A 339 -0.77 3.53 27.17
N VAL A 340 -1.73 4.39 27.52
CA VAL A 340 -2.40 5.31 26.60
C VAL A 340 -2.23 6.73 27.14
N ARG A 341 -1.50 7.58 26.42
CA ARG A 341 -1.15 8.94 26.86
C ARG A 341 -1.60 9.99 25.85
N PRO A 342 -2.41 10.99 26.24
CA PRO A 342 -2.72 12.13 25.38
C PRO A 342 -1.49 13.04 25.21
N VAL A 343 -1.28 13.54 24.00
CA VAL A 343 -0.26 14.55 23.70
C VAL A 343 -0.96 15.88 23.47
N TYR A 344 -0.67 16.86 24.33
CA TYR A 344 -1.27 18.19 24.23
C TYR A 344 -0.31 19.19 23.58
N SER A 345 -0.88 20.11 22.81
CA SER A 345 -0.20 21.28 22.26
C SER A 345 -1.16 22.46 22.23
N SER A 346 -0.71 23.63 21.84
CA SER A 346 -1.52 24.85 21.82
C SER A 346 -1.45 25.58 20.49
N GLY A 347 -2.60 26.01 19.97
CA GLY A 347 -2.71 26.72 18.70
C GLY A 347 -3.29 25.83 17.60
N ILE A 348 -3.39 26.37 16.39
CA ILE A 348 -3.97 25.63 15.25
C ILE A 348 -2.87 24.78 14.61
N LEU A 349 -3.08 23.48 14.46
CA LEU A 349 -2.18 22.58 13.77
C LEU A 349 -2.06 22.98 12.29
N THR A 350 -0.88 23.44 11.86
CA THR A 350 -0.67 23.95 10.50
C THR A 350 0.06 22.98 9.60
N LYS A 351 0.86 22.05 10.17
CA LYS A 351 1.67 21.11 9.39
C LYS A 351 2.04 19.88 10.22
N ILE A 352 2.19 18.75 9.53
CA ILE A 352 2.68 17.50 10.08
C ILE A 352 3.79 16.96 9.17
N ASP A 353 4.96 16.67 9.75
CA ASP A 353 5.97 15.82 9.13
C ASP A 353 5.55 14.36 9.33
N VAL A 354 4.80 13.83 8.35
CA VAL A 354 4.22 12.50 8.42
C VAL A 354 5.29 11.40 8.37
N ARG A 355 6.44 11.66 7.74
CA ARG A 355 7.58 10.75 7.78
C ARG A 355 8.13 10.64 9.21
N ALA A 356 8.27 11.76 9.90
CA ALA A 356 8.68 11.75 11.32
C ALA A 356 7.65 11.04 12.22
N VAL A 357 6.35 11.17 11.93
CA VAL A 357 5.29 10.38 12.61
C VAL A 357 5.47 8.88 12.38
N GLY A 358 5.72 8.46 11.14
CA GLY A 358 6.01 7.05 10.83
C GLY A 358 7.23 6.51 11.57
N ASN A 359 8.31 7.31 11.65
CA ASN A 359 9.50 6.96 12.41
C ASN A 359 9.19 6.83 13.91
N ALA A 360 8.35 7.71 14.48
CA ALA A 360 7.95 7.59 15.89
C ALA A 360 7.20 6.28 16.16
N ILE A 361 6.38 5.79 15.22
CA ILE A 361 5.68 4.50 15.34
C ILE A 361 6.67 3.32 15.26
N ILE A 362 7.71 3.42 14.43
CA ILE A 362 8.80 2.42 14.40
C ILE A 362 9.54 2.40 15.74
N GLU A 363 9.86 3.57 16.30
CA GLU A 363 10.52 3.65 17.60
C GLU A 363 9.66 3.08 18.74
N LEU A 364 8.33 3.22 18.67
CA LEU A 364 7.37 2.57 19.57
C LEU A 364 7.34 1.03 19.43
N GLY A 365 7.89 0.46 18.35
CA GLY A 365 7.85 -0.97 18.05
C GLY A 365 6.72 -1.41 17.11
N GLY A 366 5.94 -0.46 16.58
CA GLY A 366 4.84 -0.72 15.63
C GLY A 366 5.29 -0.92 14.18
N GLY A 367 6.57 -0.70 13.89
CA GLY A 367 7.21 -0.97 12.61
C GLY A 367 8.60 -1.59 12.79
N ARG A 368 9.19 -2.09 11.71
CA ARG A 368 10.49 -2.80 11.77
C ARG A 368 11.64 -1.84 11.50
N ARG A 369 12.75 -2.01 12.23
CA ARG A 369 14.04 -1.40 11.90
C ARG A 369 14.84 -2.30 10.96
N ALA A 370 14.68 -3.61 11.11
CA ALA A 370 15.31 -4.62 10.26
C ALA A 370 14.36 -5.77 9.90
N VAL A 371 14.64 -6.44 8.79
CA VAL A 371 13.87 -7.60 8.31
C VAL A 371 13.89 -8.70 9.37
N GLY A 372 12.70 -9.20 9.72
CA GLY A 372 12.54 -10.32 10.67
C GLY A 372 12.35 -9.90 12.13
N GLU A 373 12.42 -8.61 12.46
CA GLU A 373 12.10 -8.13 13.80
C GLU A 373 10.61 -8.34 14.13
N PRO A 374 10.29 -8.77 15.37
CA PRO A 374 8.92 -8.84 15.84
C PRO A 374 8.35 -7.43 15.99
N LEU A 375 7.04 -7.30 15.77
CA LEU A 375 6.29 -6.06 15.97
C LEU A 375 5.48 -6.15 17.25
N ASP A 376 5.38 -5.03 17.96
CA ASP A 376 4.28 -4.82 18.89
C ASP A 376 3.09 -4.32 18.08
N LEU A 377 2.06 -5.15 17.94
CA LEU A 377 0.89 -4.79 17.14
C LEU A 377 -0.06 -3.85 17.88
N SER A 378 0.13 -3.65 19.18
CA SER A 378 -0.75 -2.86 20.05
C SER A 378 -0.40 -1.36 20.10
N VAL A 379 0.82 -1.01 19.73
CA VAL A 379 1.34 0.38 19.80
C VAL A 379 1.02 1.19 18.56
N GLY A 380 1.07 2.51 18.71
CA GLY A 380 0.83 3.47 17.64
C GLY A 380 0.12 4.73 18.13
N LEU A 381 -0.62 5.37 17.24
CA LEU A 381 -1.36 6.59 17.49
C LEU A 381 -2.86 6.40 17.18
N SER A 382 -3.71 7.00 17.99
CA SER A 382 -5.15 7.12 17.72
C SER A 382 -5.64 8.54 17.96
N GLN A 383 -6.80 8.89 17.40
CA GLN A 383 -7.37 10.25 17.49
C GLN A 383 -6.36 11.31 17.04
N VAL A 384 -5.58 11.02 16.00
CA VAL A 384 -4.63 11.97 15.41
C VAL A 384 -5.43 13.15 14.87
N ALA A 385 -5.14 14.35 15.37
CA ALA A 385 -5.81 15.57 14.97
C ALA A 385 -5.46 15.91 13.51
N PRO A 386 -6.45 16.22 12.66
CA PRO A 386 -6.18 16.69 11.31
C PRO A 386 -5.62 18.12 11.34
N ILE A 387 -4.87 18.48 10.29
CA ILE A 387 -4.43 19.84 10.03
C ILE A 387 -5.65 20.79 10.01
N GLY A 388 -5.49 21.98 10.59
CA GLY A 388 -6.56 22.94 10.82
C GLY A 388 -7.25 22.82 12.18
N THR A 389 -6.92 21.79 12.96
CA THR A 389 -7.45 21.61 14.32
C THR A 389 -6.88 22.63 15.30
N LEU A 390 -7.74 23.32 16.05
CA LEU A 390 -7.34 24.06 17.26
C LEU A 390 -7.00 23.06 18.38
N LEU A 391 -5.76 23.06 18.83
CA LEU A 391 -5.26 22.26 19.95
C LEU A 391 -5.21 23.11 21.22
N ASP A 392 -5.59 22.51 22.34
CA ASP A 392 -5.56 23.12 23.66
C ASP A 392 -5.45 22.04 24.76
N ALA A 393 -5.69 22.41 26.02
CA ALA A 393 -5.59 21.49 27.16
C ALA A 393 -6.69 20.42 27.21
N GLU A 394 -7.75 20.54 26.41
CA GLU A 394 -8.85 19.57 26.32
C GLU A 394 -8.79 18.78 25.01
N LYS A 395 -8.28 19.37 23.93
CA LYS A 395 -8.16 18.76 22.61
C LYS A 395 -6.71 18.38 22.29
N PRO A 396 -6.33 17.09 22.46
CA PRO A 396 -4.98 16.64 22.20
C PRO A 396 -4.67 16.58 20.69
N LEU A 397 -3.37 16.57 20.39
CA LEU A 397 -2.81 16.29 19.07
C LEU A 397 -3.03 14.83 18.65
N ALA A 398 -2.85 13.89 19.59
CA ALA A 398 -3.13 12.47 19.41
C ALA A 398 -3.14 11.78 20.78
N LEU A 399 -3.58 10.52 20.81
CA LEU A 399 -3.30 9.58 21.90
C LEU A 399 -2.19 8.62 21.45
N ILE A 400 -1.12 8.53 22.24
CA ILE A 400 -0.05 7.55 22.09
C ILE A 400 -0.45 6.25 22.78
N HIS A 401 -0.30 5.13 22.09
CA HIS A 401 -0.39 3.77 22.62
C HIS A 401 1.02 3.19 22.67
N ALA A 402 1.51 2.84 23.86
CA ALA A 402 2.90 2.44 24.07
C ALA A 402 3.04 1.25 25.04
N ALA A 403 4.13 0.50 24.88
CA ALA A 403 4.47 -0.62 25.75
C ALA A 403 4.88 -0.18 27.17
N SER A 404 5.40 1.03 27.33
CA SER A 404 5.82 1.60 28.60
C SER A 404 5.66 3.12 28.67
N GLU A 405 5.76 3.68 29.88
CA GLU A 405 5.71 5.13 30.10
C GLU A 405 6.92 5.88 29.51
N ASP A 406 8.07 5.20 29.42
CA ASP A 406 9.29 5.74 28.82
C ASP A 406 9.15 5.83 27.30
N ASP A 407 8.62 4.77 26.67
CA ASP A 407 8.33 4.76 25.23
C ASP A 407 7.28 5.84 24.88
N ALA A 408 6.25 5.99 25.72
CA ALA A 408 5.26 7.06 25.55
C ALA A 408 5.89 8.45 25.65
N ALA A 409 6.81 8.68 26.59
CA ALA A 409 7.50 9.95 26.75
C ALA A 409 8.42 10.27 25.56
N GLN A 410 9.10 9.27 25.00
CA GLN A 410 9.92 9.44 23.80
C GLN A 410 9.06 9.77 22.58
N ALA A 411 7.97 9.02 22.36
CA ALA A 411 7.06 9.26 21.25
C ALA A 411 6.35 10.62 21.35
N GLU A 412 6.04 11.09 22.56
CA GLU A 412 5.49 12.43 22.80
C GLU A 412 6.44 13.53 22.31
N GLN A 413 7.74 13.42 22.63
CA GLN A 413 8.76 14.36 22.15
C GLN A 413 8.88 14.33 20.62
N SER A 414 8.90 13.14 20.02
CA SER A 414 8.98 12.98 18.56
C SER A 414 7.74 13.56 17.85
N LEU A 415 6.54 13.33 18.39
CA LEU A 415 5.30 13.80 17.80
C LEU A 415 5.19 15.33 17.88
N LEU A 416 5.54 15.93 19.03
CA LEU A 416 5.58 17.40 19.17
C LEU A 416 6.59 18.03 18.21
N ALA A 417 7.75 17.39 17.99
CA ALA A 417 8.75 17.86 17.04
C ALA A 417 8.31 17.72 15.57
N ALA A 418 7.44 16.77 15.26
CA ALA A 418 6.91 16.53 13.92
C ALA A 418 5.78 17.50 13.53
N CYS A 419 5.23 18.26 14.47
CA CYS A 419 4.05 19.10 14.25
C CYS A 419 4.37 20.58 14.43
N GLU A 420 3.80 21.42 13.54
CA GLU A 420 3.87 22.87 13.66
C GLU A 420 2.49 23.45 13.97
N THR A 421 2.41 24.40 14.90
CA THR A 421 1.19 25.10 15.27
C THR A 421 1.30 26.61 15.03
N GLY A 422 0.22 27.24 14.57
CA GLY A 422 0.16 28.67 14.29
C GLY A 422 -1.15 29.33 14.74
N PRO A 423 -1.27 30.67 14.55
CA PRO A 423 -2.47 31.42 14.95
C PRO A 423 -3.64 31.30 13.97
N ASN A 424 -3.40 30.84 12.73
CA ASN A 424 -4.41 30.73 11.67
C ASN A 424 -4.39 29.33 11.06
N ALA A 425 -5.56 28.83 10.68
CA ALA A 425 -5.66 27.59 9.91
C ALA A 425 -5.02 27.75 8.52
N PRO A 426 -4.30 26.74 8.02
CA PRO A 426 -3.81 26.76 6.65
C PRO A 426 -4.98 26.63 5.67
N PRO A 427 -4.79 26.99 4.38
CA PRO A 427 -5.78 26.72 3.35
C PRO A 427 -6.13 25.22 3.29
N GLU A 428 -7.39 24.92 3.03
CA GLU A 428 -7.83 23.55 2.82
C GLU A 428 -7.17 22.96 1.57
N ALA A 429 -6.59 21.76 1.72
CA ALA A 429 -5.94 21.04 0.63
C ALA A 429 -6.83 19.90 0.17
N PRO A 430 -6.91 19.63 -1.16
CA PRO A 430 -7.71 18.53 -1.68
C PRO A 430 -7.14 17.18 -1.24
N THR A 431 -8.02 16.25 -0.88
CA THR A 431 -7.62 14.88 -0.52
C THR A 431 -7.31 14.04 -1.77
N ILE A 432 -8.14 14.16 -2.80
CA ILE A 432 -7.90 13.65 -4.15
C ILE A 432 -7.38 14.81 -4.98
N ILE A 433 -6.11 14.75 -5.37
CA ILE A 433 -5.45 15.85 -6.09
C ILE A 433 -5.67 15.71 -7.59
N GLU A 434 -5.53 14.48 -8.11
CA GLU A 434 -5.65 14.21 -9.54
C GLU A 434 -6.11 12.76 -9.77
N ILE A 435 -6.89 12.54 -10.84
CA ILE A 435 -7.28 11.21 -11.32
C ILE A 435 -6.75 11.08 -12.75
N LEU A 436 -5.89 10.11 -13.00
CA LEU A 436 -5.28 9.81 -14.29
C LEU A 436 -5.86 8.50 -14.84
N THR A 437 -6.55 8.58 -15.96
CA THR A 437 -7.14 7.42 -16.64
C THR A 437 -6.20 6.88 -17.71
N GLY A 438 -5.86 5.59 -17.63
CA GLY A 438 -5.16 4.91 -18.71
C GLY A 438 -6.10 4.59 -19.86
N ASN A 439 -5.88 5.23 -21.01
CA ASN A 439 -6.54 4.86 -22.26
C ASN A 439 -5.73 3.80 -22.99
N ARG A 440 -6.39 2.89 -23.70
CA ARG A 440 -5.75 2.02 -24.70
C ARG A 440 -5.48 2.80 -25.98
#